data_AF-A0A2M7VEX4-F1
#
_entry.id   AF-A0A2M7VEX4-F1
#
_cell.length_a   1.000
_cell.length_b   1.000
_cell.length_c   1.000
_cell.angle_alpha   90.00
_cell.angle_beta   90.00
_cell.angle_gamma   90.00
#
_symmetry.space_group_name_H-M   'P 1'
#
loop_
_entity.id
_entity.type
_entity.pdbx_description
1 polymer ?
#
loop_
_entity_poly.entity_id
_entity_poly.type
_entity_poly.pdbx_seq_one_letter_code
_entity_poly.pdbx_strand_id
1 'polypeptide(L)'
;MWKRASVVAVDMGYGHLRAAYPLRHLSPDGQIILANNYPGIPAADLQLWNGSSKFYEYVSRLNNIPLIGTYLFAAFDYFQKIPNFYPRRDLSKPTLQLKTVYRSIALGWGKHLVEYLNKQQLPLVTTFFTVAYIAEENGFNNEIYLVLCDTDVSRAWAALQPGKSRIKYLVPCHRVQERLLLYGVKKENIYLTGFPLPKEIIGGEKMDLVKHDLSIRIANLDPQKKYQARDKSRVYQFLRHCGQRVISHRPLTIAFAVGGAGAQKYMAYKILTSLKAELYEKRLIINLIAGSRKDVFQYFNRIIRELKMENLIDNGIRIIYAPEKTKYFELFTKSLRDTDALWSKPSELSFYSALGLPIIMAQCIGSQEKYNRRWLLAKSRGIDQEPISYVHQWFMEWINSGILAEVAASAYINGRQLGTYNIERVVANHPVITEIESCQKNKKRLLAE
;
A
#
# COMPACT_ATOMS: atom_id res chain seq x y z
N MET A 1 20.68 -5.78 19.37
CA MET A 1 19.85 -7.02 19.31
C MET A 1 18.48 -6.61 18.77
N TRP A 2 17.97 -7.22 17.70
CA TRP A 2 16.69 -6.81 17.11
C TRP A 2 15.55 -7.19 18.06
N LYS A 3 14.65 -6.25 18.36
CA LYS A 3 13.44 -6.58 19.14
C LYS A 3 12.47 -7.32 18.23
N ARG A 4 12.10 -8.54 18.64
CA ARG A 4 11.11 -9.38 17.96
C ARG A 4 9.69 -8.91 18.29
N ALA A 5 8.74 -9.21 17.41
CA ALA A 5 7.32 -8.91 17.59
C ALA A 5 6.45 -9.97 16.91
N SER A 6 5.27 -10.25 17.46
CA SER A 6 4.24 -11.01 16.76
C SER A 6 3.60 -10.12 15.71
N VAL A 7 3.81 -10.43 14.43
CA VAL A 7 3.20 -9.69 13.32
C VAL A 7 1.88 -10.36 12.96
N VAL A 8 0.78 -9.63 13.14
CA VAL A 8 -0.58 -10.15 12.96
C VAL A 8 -1.32 -9.35 11.90
N ALA A 9 -1.98 -10.03 10.97
CA ALA A 9 -2.81 -9.41 9.94
C ALA A 9 -4.14 -10.14 9.81
N VAL A 10 -5.01 -9.64 8.94
CA VAL A 10 -6.23 -10.34 8.52
C VAL A 10 -6.20 -10.58 7.03
N ASP A 11 -6.69 -11.74 6.63
CA ASP A 11 -6.91 -12.04 5.22
C ASP A 11 -8.30 -11.55 4.76
N MET A 12 -8.37 -10.29 4.33
CA MET A 12 -9.58 -9.64 3.80
C MET A 12 -9.26 -8.88 2.49
N GLY A 13 -8.41 -9.48 1.66
CA GLY A 13 -7.80 -8.84 0.50
C GLY A 13 -6.29 -8.61 0.70
N TYR A 14 -5.70 -7.71 -0.09
CA TYR A 14 -4.24 -7.52 -0.06
C TYR A 14 -3.78 -6.42 0.90
N GLY A 15 -4.60 -5.43 1.25
CA GLY A 15 -4.14 -4.21 1.92
C GLY A 15 -3.41 -4.47 3.25
N HIS A 16 -4.06 -5.19 4.17
CA HIS A 16 -3.49 -5.53 5.47
C HIS A 16 -2.25 -6.42 5.35
N LEU A 17 -2.32 -7.47 4.54
CA LEU A 17 -1.18 -8.37 4.34
C LEU A 17 0.00 -7.70 3.64
N ARG A 18 -0.25 -6.77 2.71
CA ARG A 18 0.80 -6.00 2.03
C ARG A 18 1.53 -5.08 2.99
N ALA A 19 0.82 -4.50 3.96
CA ALA A 19 1.44 -3.71 5.01
C ALA A 19 2.22 -4.58 6.01
N ALA A 20 1.74 -5.79 6.30
CA ALA A 20 2.40 -6.72 7.23
C ALA A 20 3.63 -7.39 6.60
N TYR A 21 3.63 -7.65 5.30
CA TYR A 21 4.67 -8.41 4.61
C TYR A 21 6.10 -7.86 4.78
N PRO A 22 6.36 -6.54 4.67
CA PRO A 22 7.69 -5.98 4.96
C PRO A 22 8.13 -6.16 6.42
N LEU A 23 7.19 -6.31 7.34
CA LEU A 23 7.43 -6.42 8.78
C LEU A 23 7.64 -7.86 9.24
N ARG A 24 7.40 -8.87 8.39
CA ARG A 24 7.47 -10.31 8.72
C ARG A 24 8.76 -10.71 9.44
N HIS A 25 9.89 -10.06 9.12
CA HIS A 25 11.19 -10.31 9.73
C HIS A 25 11.26 -9.96 11.24
N LEU A 26 10.31 -9.17 11.76
CA LEU A 26 10.15 -8.93 13.19
C LEU A 26 9.69 -10.20 13.93
N SER A 27 8.93 -11.06 13.27
CA SER A 27 8.48 -12.32 13.85
C SER A 27 9.63 -13.33 13.96
N PRO A 28 9.69 -14.13 15.03
CA PRO A 28 10.80 -15.07 15.25
C PRO A 28 11.07 -16.00 14.06
N ASP A 29 10.01 -16.50 13.45
CA ASP A 29 9.97 -17.46 12.34
C ASP A 29 9.76 -16.80 10.96
N GLY A 30 9.69 -15.46 10.90
CA GLY A 30 9.42 -14.74 9.67
C GLY A 30 7.99 -14.87 9.15
N GLN A 31 7.05 -15.41 9.94
CA GLN A 31 5.66 -15.62 9.52
C GLN A 31 4.73 -14.50 9.98
N ILE A 32 3.60 -14.35 9.30
CA ILE A 32 2.52 -13.43 9.66
C ILE A 32 1.37 -14.29 10.18
N ILE A 33 0.93 -14.03 11.40
CA ILE A 33 -0.23 -14.70 11.99
C ILE A 33 -1.50 -14.09 11.37
N LEU A 34 -2.36 -14.93 10.80
CA LEU A 34 -3.66 -14.51 10.29
C LEU A 34 -4.70 -14.60 11.40
N ALA A 35 -5.13 -13.46 11.96
CA ALA A 35 -6.10 -13.43 13.07
C ALA A 35 -7.45 -14.09 12.74
N ASN A 36 -7.78 -14.19 11.44
CA ASN A 36 -8.98 -14.85 10.94
C ASN A 36 -8.76 -16.27 10.40
N ASN A 37 -7.54 -16.82 10.48
CA ASN A 37 -7.21 -18.16 9.98
C ASN A 37 -5.92 -18.73 10.61
N TYR A 38 -5.80 -18.72 11.93
CA TYR A 38 -4.64 -19.26 12.64
C TYR A 38 -4.94 -20.67 13.20
N PRO A 39 -3.92 -21.53 13.40
CA PRO A 39 -4.12 -22.87 13.95
C PRO A 39 -4.83 -22.83 15.32
N GLY A 40 -5.89 -23.63 15.46
CA GLY A 40 -6.67 -23.72 16.69
C GLY A 40 -7.71 -22.63 16.91
N ILE A 41 -7.97 -21.76 15.92
CA ILE A 41 -9.03 -20.73 16.03
C ILE A 41 -10.40 -21.36 16.38
N PRO A 42 -11.11 -20.88 17.42
CA PRO A 42 -12.45 -21.37 17.75
C PRO A 42 -13.46 -21.12 16.63
N ALA A 43 -14.40 -22.05 16.45
CA ALA A 43 -15.43 -21.94 15.42
C ALA A 43 -16.29 -20.66 15.55
N ALA A 44 -16.59 -20.23 16.79
CA ALA A 44 -17.33 -19.00 17.07
C ALA A 44 -16.57 -17.74 16.59
N ASP A 45 -15.27 -17.66 16.86
CA ASP A 45 -14.42 -16.57 16.38
C ASP A 45 -14.35 -16.57 14.86
N LEU A 46 -14.17 -17.75 14.24
CA LEU A 46 -14.13 -17.90 12.80
C LEU A 46 -15.45 -17.45 12.14
N GLN A 47 -16.60 -17.71 12.75
CA GLN A 47 -17.90 -17.24 12.26
C GLN A 47 -18.00 -15.71 12.28
N LEU A 48 -17.52 -15.03 13.33
CA LEU A 48 -17.48 -13.56 13.41
C LEU A 48 -16.58 -12.96 12.32
N TRP A 49 -15.41 -13.56 12.09
CA TRP A 49 -14.51 -13.17 10.99
C TRP A 49 -15.13 -13.40 9.61
N ASN A 50 -15.80 -14.53 9.41
CA ASN A 50 -16.46 -14.83 8.15
C ASN A 50 -17.64 -13.90 7.87
N GLY A 51 -18.41 -13.52 8.89
CA GLY A 51 -19.50 -12.54 8.75
C GLY A 51 -19.00 -11.18 8.28
N SER A 52 -17.91 -10.69 8.87
CA SER A 52 -17.29 -9.42 8.47
C SER A 52 -16.61 -9.47 7.09
N SER A 53 -15.96 -10.58 6.73
CA SER A 53 -15.28 -10.77 5.44
C SER A 53 -16.26 -10.93 4.28
N LYS A 54 -17.33 -11.73 4.46
CA LYS A 54 -18.36 -11.91 3.44
C LYS A 54 -19.11 -10.61 3.15
N PHE A 55 -19.36 -9.78 4.16
CA PHE A 55 -19.93 -8.45 3.95
C PHE A 55 -19.04 -7.57 3.06
N TYR A 56 -17.73 -7.55 3.30
CA TYR A 56 -16.77 -6.79 2.49
C TYR A 56 -16.67 -7.29 1.04
N GLU A 57 -16.56 -8.60 0.82
CA GLU A 57 -16.45 -9.17 -0.52
C GLU A 57 -17.74 -9.02 -1.32
N TYR A 58 -18.90 -9.23 -0.68
CA TYR A 58 -20.20 -9.13 -1.33
C TYR A 58 -20.49 -7.71 -1.80
N VAL A 59 -20.22 -6.70 -0.95
CA VAL A 59 -20.43 -5.30 -1.34
C VAL A 59 -19.44 -4.87 -2.43
N SER A 60 -18.17 -5.26 -2.32
CA SER A 60 -17.17 -4.91 -3.35
C SER A 60 -17.48 -5.52 -4.73
N ARG A 61 -18.16 -6.67 -4.80
CA ARG A 61 -18.55 -7.32 -6.07
C ARG A 61 -19.82 -6.70 -6.67
N LEU A 62 -20.73 -6.20 -5.83
CA LEU A 62 -22.04 -5.67 -6.24
C LEU A 62 -22.03 -4.20 -6.69
N ASN A 63 -20.91 -3.49 -6.54
CA ASN A 63 -20.75 -2.12 -7.07
C ASN A 63 -20.94 -2.00 -8.59
N ASN A 64 -21.07 -3.12 -9.32
CA ASN A 64 -21.34 -3.16 -10.75
C ASN A 64 -22.82 -3.45 -11.11
N ILE A 65 -23.75 -3.55 -10.14
CA ILE A 65 -25.18 -3.82 -10.40
C ILE A 65 -26.03 -2.61 -10.02
N PRO A 66 -26.63 -1.88 -10.98
CA PRO A 66 -27.15 -0.51 -10.78
C PRO A 66 -28.43 -0.35 -9.93
N LEU A 67 -29.10 -1.42 -9.49
CA LEU A 67 -30.35 -1.30 -8.71
C LEU A 67 -30.39 -2.05 -7.37
N ILE A 68 -29.78 -3.24 -7.26
CA ILE A 68 -29.72 -3.99 -5.99
C ILE A 68 -28.46 -3.61 -5.19
N GLY A 69 -27.42 -3.13 -5.86
CA GLY A 69 -26.16 -2.71 -5.24
C GLY A 69 -26.26 -1.41 -4.44
N THR A 70 -27.21 -0.52 -4.76
CA THR A 70 -27.24 0.87 -4.26
C THR A 70 -27.46 0.96 -2.75
N TYR A 71 -28.37 0.15 -2.18
CA TYR A 71 -28.65 0.16 -0.74
C TYR A 71 -27.55 -0.49 0.10
N LEU A 72 -27.01 -1.63 -0.35
CA LEU A 72 -25.89 -2.32 0.30
C LEU A 72 -24.59 -1.53 0.20
N PHE A 73 -24.35 -0.91 -0.96
CA PHE A 73 -23.24 0.02 -1.17
C PHE A 73 -23.38 1.26 -0.30
N ALA A 74 -24.58 1.84 -0.16
CA ALA A 74 -24.81 2.98 0.72
C ALA A 74 -24.52 2.64 2.20
N ALA A 75 -24.91 1.43 2.65
CA ALA A 75 -24.60 0.97 4.01
C ALA A 75 -23.08 0.77 4.22
N PHE A 76 -22.40 0.15 3.25
CA PHE A 76 -20.95 -0.04 3.29
C PHE A 76 -20.16 1.27 3.21
N ASP A 77 -20.55 2.18 2.32
CA ASP A 77 -19.95 3.50 2.19
C ASP A 77 -20.19 4.32 3.45
N TYR A 78 -21.36 4.18 4.11
CA TYR A 78 -21.62 4.75 5.43
C TYR A 78 -20.66 4.21 6.50
N PHE A 79 -20.40 2.90 6.54
CA PHE A 79 -19.44 2.30 7.48
C PHE A 79 -17.99 2.71 7.22
N GLN A 80 -17.63 2.95 5.97
CA GLN A 80 -16.29 3.45 5.59
C GLN A 80 -16.18 4.97 5.62
N LYS A 81 -17.29 5.68 5.80
CA LYS A 81 -17.35 7.13 5.68
C LYS A 81 -16.39 7.80 6.63
N ILE A 82 -15.46 8.55 6.06
CA ILE A 82 -14.56 9.40 6.82
C ILE A 82 -15.24 10.77 6.94
N PRO A 83 -15.51 11.28 8.16
CA PRO A 83 -16.10 12.60 8.33
C PRO A 83 -15.19 13.69 7.74
N ASN A 84 -15.80 14.76 7.22
CA ASN A 84 -15.06 15.91 6.70
C ASN A 84 -14.04 16.41 7.73
N PHE A 85 -12.81 16.62 7.25
CA PHE A 85 -11.69 17.04 8.10
C PHE A 85 -11.85 18.48 8.61
N TYR A 86 -12.40 19.37 7.77
CA TYR A 86 -12.67 20.76 8.11
C TYR A 86 -14.18 21.00 8.26
N PRO A 87 -14.60 21.95 9.13
CA PRO A 87 -13.76 22.58 10.15
C PRO A 87 -13.24 21.56 11.17
N ARG A 88 -12.07 21.83 11.75
CA ARG A 88 -11.49 21.01 12.82
C ARG A 88 -12.44 21.09 14.02
N ARG A 89 -12.80 19.94 14.57
CA ARG A 89 -13.72 19.80 15.70
C ARG A 89 -13.51 18.46 16.37
N ASP A 90 -14.07 18.29 17.56
CA ASP A 90 -14.09 17.00 18.21
C ASP A 90 -14.87 15.98 17.37
N LEU A 91 -14.21 14.87 17.04
CA LEU A 91 -14.77 13.73 16.32
C LEU A 91 -14.63 12.44 17.15
N SER A 92 -14.38 12.55 18.46
CA SER A 92 -14.12 11.43 19.37
C SER A 92 -15.30 10.49 19.57
N LYS A 93 -16.54 10.93 19.31
CA LYS A 93 -17.75 10.13 19.50
C LYS A 93 -17.71 8.82 18.68
N PRO A 94 -17.85 7.65 19.31
CA PRO A 94 -17.74 6.36 18.60
C PRO A 94 -18.97 6.10 17.72
N THR A 95 -18.75 5.38 16.62
CA THR A 95 -19.82 4.91 15.72
C THR A 95 -20.54 3.70 16.31
N LEU A 96 -21.77 3.42 15.84
CA LEU A 96 -22.50 2.21 16.24
C LEU A 96 -21.76 0.92 15.83
N GLN A 97 -21.08 0.95 14.68
CA GLN A 97 -20.22 -0.15 14.24
C GLN A 97 -19.12 -0.45 15.26
N LEU A 98 -18.41 0.59 15.73
CA LEU A 98 -17.34 0.42 16.71
C LEU A 98 -17.89 -0.14 18.03
N LYS A 99 -19.04 0.35 18.51
CA LYS A 99 -19.70 -0.20 19.71
C LYS A 99 -20.05 -1.68 19.55
N THR A 100 -20.49 -2.10 18.35
CA THR A 100 -20.85 -3.50 18.06
C THR A 100 -19.62 -4.41 18.08
N VAL A 101 -18.50 -3.95 17.53
CA VAL A 101 -17.20 -4.64 17.61
C VAL A 101 -16.81 -4.85 19.08
N TYR A 102 -16.80 -3.79 19.89
CA TYR A 102 -16.44 -3.89 21.32
C TYR A 102 -17.38 -4.78 22.13
N ARG A 103 -18.69 -4.78 21.84
CA ARG A 103 -19.64 -5.73 22.46
C ARG A 103 -19.27 -7.19 22.14
N SER A 104 -18.92 -7.46 20.89
CA SER A 104 -18.52 -8.81 20.47
C SER A 104 -17.22 -9.25 21.16
N ILE A 105 -16.27 -8.33 21.33
CA ILE A 105 -15.03 -8.56 22.09
C ILE A 105 -15.34 -8.86 23.56
N ALA A 106 -16.21 -8.08 24.20
CA ALA A 106 -16.64 -8.31 25.57
C ALA A 106 -17.33 -9.67 25.77
N LEU A 107 -18.05 -10.16 24.76
CA LEU A 107 -18.65 -11.50 24.73
C LEU A 107 -17.65 -12.64 24.47
N GLY A 108 -16.38 -12.33 24.27
CA GLY A 108 -15.29 -13.30 24.18
C GLY A 108 -14.62 -13.42 22.82
N TRP A 109 -14.99 -12.59 21.83
CA TRP A 109 -14.33 -12.64 20.52
C TRP A 109 -12.84 -12.37 20.66
N GLY A 110 -12.03 -13.31 20.15
CA GLY A 110 -10.58 -13.18 20.08
C GLY A 110 -9.84 -13.48 21.39
N LYS A 111 -10.51 -13.95 22.45
CA LYS A 111 -9.85 -14.38 23.70
C LYS A 111 -8.76 -15.42 23.43
N HIS A 112 -9.08 -16.45 22.64
CA HIS A 112 -8.14 -17.50 22.27
C HIS A 112 -6.93 -16.96 21.48
N LEU A 113 -7.13 -15.96 20.61
CA LEU A 113 -6.02 -15.31 19.90
C LEU A 113 -5.07 -14.62 20.89
N VAL A 114 -5.60 -13.93 21.90
CA VAL A 114 -4.78 -13.23 22.90
C VAL A 114 -4.05 -14.22 23.80
N GLU A 115 -4.69 -15.31 24.22
CA GLU A 115 -4.03 -16.40 24.95
C GLU A 115 -2.87 -17.01 24.13
N TYR A 116 -3.10 -17.24 22.84
CA TYR A 116 -2.08 -17.71 21.91
C TYR A 116 -0.89 -16.73 21.81
N LEU A 117 -1.16 -15.42 21.67
CA LEU A 117 -0.12 -14.40 21.57
C LEU A 117 0.64 -14.19 22.88
N ASN A 118 -0.05 -14.26 24.04
CA ASN A 118 0.56 -14.10 25.37
C ASN A 118 1.60 -15.18 25.67
N LYS A 119 1.45 -16.40 25.11
CA LYS A 119 2.45 -17.47 25.22
C LYS A 119 3.81 -17.11 24.61
N GLN A 120 3.82 -16.21 23.61
CA GLN A 120 5.06 -15.79 22.95
C GLN A 120 5.83 -14.71 23.72
N GLN A 121 5.15 -13.98 24.62
CA GLN A 121 5.70 -12.85 25.38
C GLN A 121 6.34 -11.74 24.50
N LEU A 122 5.88 -11.59 23.26
CA LEU A 122 6.36 -10.57 22.32
C LEU A 122 5.38 -9.40 22.24
N PRO A 123 5.84 -8.17 21.89
CA PRO A 123 4.94 -7.10 21.49
C PRO A 123 4.14 -7.49 20.23
N LEU A 124 2.94 -6.93 20.10
CA LEU A 124 2.06 -7.14 18.96
C LEU A 124 2.24 -6.00 17.95
N VAL A 125 2.51 -6.34 16.69
CA VAL A 125 2.41 -5.41 15.55
C VAL A 125 1.28 -5.90 14.64
N THR A 126 0.19 -5.15 14.55
CA THR A 126 -0.96 -5.52 13.72
C THR A 126 -1.30 -4.46 12.69
N THR A 127 -1.79 -4.88 11.52
CA THR A 127 -2.25 -4.00 10.45
C THR A 127 -3.77 -3.84 10.42
N PHE A 128 -4.49 -4.39 11.41
CA PHE A 128 -5.95 -4.33 11.49
C PHE A 128 -6.43 -3.91 12.87
N PHE A 129 -7.25 -2.86 12.93
CA PHE A 129 -7.66 -2.21 14.18
C PHE A 129 -8.42 -3.14 15.12
N THR A 130 -9.27 -4.03 14.61
CA THR A 130 -10.02 -4.98 15.46
C THR A 130 -9.09 -5.91 16.22
N VAL A 131 -7.96 -6.33 15.63
CA VAL A 131 -6.96 -7.15 16.33
C VAL A 131 -6.34 -6.37 17.49
N ALA A 132 -6.06 -5.07 17.30
CA ALA A 132 -5.53 -4.23 18.36
C ALA A 132 -6.55 -4.07 19.51
N TYR A 133 -7.84 -3.93 19.20
CA TYR A 133 -8.90 -3.85 20.21
C TYR A 133 -9.11 -5.19 20.93
N ILE A 134 -9.09 -6.31 20.21
CA ILE A 134 -9.12 -7.67 20.79
C ILE A 134 -7.98 -7.84 21.79
N ALA A 135 -6.76 -7.41 21.43
CA ALA A 135 -5.59 -7.50 22.29
C ALA A 135 -5.72 -6.59 23.53
N GLU A 136 -6.17 -5.35 23.36
CA GLU A 136 -6.33 -4.41 24.47
C GLU A 136 -7.38 -4.89 25.49
N GLU A 137 -8.55 -5.32 25.02
CA GLU A 137 -9.69 -5.66 25.89
C GLU A 137 -9.60 -7.06 26.52
N ASN A 138 -8.91 -8.02 25.88
CA ASN A 138 -8.74 -9.37 26.43
C ASN A 138 -7.42 -9.56 27.21
N GLY A 139 -6.80 -8.47 27.69
CA GLY A 139 -5.66 -8.56 28.61
C GLY A 139 -4.37 -9.06 27.96
N PHE A 140 -4.03 -8.58 26.76
CA PHE A 140 -2.71 -8.84 26.18
C PHE A 140 -1.61 -8.21 27.05
N ASN A 141 -0.54 -8.94 27.36
CA ASN A 141 0.42 -8.55 28.40
C ASN A 141 1.55 -7.62 27.91
N ASN A 142 1.64 -7.39 26.60
CA ASN A 142 2.74 -6.63 25.99
C ASN A 142 2.23 -5.43 25.18
N GLU A 143 3.14 -4.66 24.58
CA GLU A 143 2.86 -3.47 23.79
C GLU A 143 2.03 -3.79 22.53
N ILE A 144 1.08 -2.91 22.20
CA ILE A 144 0.19 -3.06 21.03
C ILE A 144 0.49 -1.94 20.04
N TYR A 145 1.00 -2.31 18.87
CA TYR A 145 1.27 -1.40 17.77
C TYR A 145 0.29 -1.65 16.62
N LEU A 146 -0.42 -0.60 16.20
CA LEU A 146 -1.38 -0.64 15.10
C LEU A 146 -0.84 0.14 13.89
N VAL A 147 -0.61 -0.53 12.78
CA VAL A 147 -0.19 0.05 11.50
C VAL A 147 -1.40 0.47 10.68
N LEU A 148 -1.45 1.75 10.29
CA LEU A 148 -2.53 2.29 9.46
C LEU A 148 -2.17 2.19 7.98
N CYS A 149 -3.14 1.78 7.17
CA CYS A 149 -2.92 1.37 5.78
C CYS A 149 -3.49 2.34 4.73
N ASP A 150 -4.05 3.48 5.14
CA ASP A 150 -4.68 4.47 4.28
C ASP A 150 -4.20 5.90 4.58
N THR A 151 -4.44 6.83 3.66
CA THR A 151 -4.00 8.23 3.78
C THR A 151 -4.94 9.10 4.63
N ASP A 152 -6.12 8.58 4.95
CA ASP A 152 -7.05 9.09 5.96
C ASP A 152 -7.84 7.89 6.51
N VAL A 153 -8.38 7.99 7.72
CA VAL A 153 -9.08 6.87 8.35
C VAL A 153 -10.39 7.27 8.99
N SER A 154 -11.35 6.33 9.00
CA SER A 154 -12.63 6.50 9.66
C SER A 154 -12.49 6.43 11.18
N ARG A 155 -13.55 6.81 11.90
CA ARG A 155 -13.56 6.78 13.37
C ARG A 155 -13.34 5.37 13.94
N ALA A 156 -13.62 4.32 13.17
CA ALA A 156 -13.42 2.93 13.60
C ALA A 156 -11.94 2.57 13.82
N TRP A 157 -11.00 3.35 13.26
CA TRP A 157 -9.55 3.17 13.44
C TRP A 157 -8.98 3.81 14.72
N ALA A 158 -9.82 4.39 15.57
CA ALA A 158 -9.43 4.76 16.93
C ALA A 158 -10.26 3.95 17.94
N ALA A 159 -9.67 3.63 19.08
CA ALA A 159 -10.32 2.84 20.14
C ALA A 159 -11.69 3.40 20.58
N LEU A 160 -12.49 2.61 21.29
CA LEU A 160 -13.78 3.05 21.81
C LEU A 160 -13.64 4.26 22.74
N GLN A 161 -12.62 4.24 23.61
CA GLN A 161 -12.22 5.34 24.49
C GLN A 161 -10.76 5.74 24.20
N PRO A 162 -10.51 6.55 23.14
CA PRO A 162 -9.16 6.86 22.66
C PRO A 162 -8.21 7.45 23.70
N GLY A 163 -8.73 8.30 24.61
CA GLY A 163 -7.93 8.90 25.68
C GLY A 163 -7.45 7.90 26.74
N LYS A 164 -8.10 6.75 26.89
CA LYS A 164 -7.72 5.70 27.85
C LYS A 164 -6.92 4.57 27.21
N SER A 165 -6.99 4.42 25.90
CA SER A 165 -6.30 3.35 25.16
C SER A 165 -4.78 3.46 25.29
N ARG A 166 -4.11 2.31 25.34
CA ARG A 166 -2.65 2.15 25.32
C ARG A 166 -2.11 1.77 23.94
N ILE A 167 -2.97 1.61 22.95
CA ILE A 167 -2.58 1.27 21.58
C ILE A 167 -1.69 2.37 21.02
N LYS A 168 -0.56 1.97 20.44
CA LYS A 168 0.41 2.83 19.75
C LYS A 168 0.13 2.78 18.24
N TYR A 169 -0.20 3.91 17.65
CA TYR A 169 -0.60 4.05 16.25
C TYR A 169 0.62 4.41 15.38
N LEU A 170 0.94 3.56 14.43
CA LEU A 170 2.02 3.71 13.46
C LEU A 170 1.41 4.24 12.15
N VAL A 171 1.49 5.56 11.95
CA VAL A 171 0.72 6.24 10.90
C VAL A 171 1.57 6.53 9.65
N PRO A 172 0.98 6.39 8.44
CA PRO A 172 1.74 6.51 7.21
C PRO A 172 1.95 7.96 6.77
N CYS A 173 1.12 8.91 7.23
CA CYS A 173 1.25 10.33 6.89
C CYS A 173 0.63 11.27 7.93
N HIS A 174 0.97 12.57 7.84
CA HIS A 174 0.46 13.61 8.74
C HIS A 174 -1.06 13.74 8.74
N ARG A 175 -1.73 13.47 7.61
CA ARG A 175 -3.21 13.54 7.54
C ARG A 175 -3.85 12.59 8.55
N VAL A 176 -3.34 11.36 8.63
CA VAL A 176 -3.81 10.33 9.57
C VAL A 176 -3.45 10.70 11.01
N GLN A 177 -2.24 11.23 11.24
CA GLN A 177 -1.83 11.74 12.57
C GLN A 177 -2.84 12.75 13.11
N GLU A 178 -3.12 13.80 12.34
CA GLU A 178 -4.08 14.84 12.72
C GLU A 178 -5.50 14.27 12.87
N ARG A 179 -5.88 13.31 12.02
CA ARG A 179 -7.19 12.65 12.11
C ARG A 179 -7.38 11.91 13.44
N LEU A 180 -6.37 11.17 13.88
CA LEU A 180 -6.41 10.44 15.16
C LEU A 180 -6.48 11.40 16.35
N LEU A 181 -5.80 12.55 16.28
CA LEU A 181 -5.92 13.61 17.30
C LEU A 181 -7.37 14.14 17.38
N LEU A 182 -8.04 14.37 16.25
CA LEU A 182 -9.46 14.77 16.23
C LEU A 182 -10.39 13.67 16.79
N TYR A 183 -9.97 12.40 16.74
CA TYR A 183 -10.67 11.29 17.38
C TYR A 183 -10.35 11.15 18.88
N GLY A 184 -9.46 11.99 19.43
CA GLY A 184 -9.11 11.97 20.86
C GLY A 184 -8.01 10.97 21.22
N VAL A 185 -7.28 10.43 20.24
CA VAL A 185 -6.11 9.58 20.52
C VAL A 185 -5.01 10.44 21.12
N LYS A 186 -4.38 9.93 22.20
CA LYS A 186 -3.25 10.59 22.87
C LYS A 186 -2.09 10.82 21.91
N LYS A 187 -1.49 12.02 21.95
CA LYS A 187 -0.42 12.42 21.02
C LYS A 187 0.81 11.53 21.16
N GLU A 188 1.17 11.18 22.39
CA GLU A 188 2.28 10.28 22.74
C GLU A 188 2.11 8.85 22.20
N ASN A 189 0.89 8.46 21.85
CA ASN A 189 0.59 7.17 21.24
C ASN A 189 0.60 7.20 19.71
N ILE A 190 0.90 8.33 19.05
CA ILE A 190 0.88 8.44 17.59
C ILE A 190 2.30 8.65 17.05
N TYR A 191 2.79 7.68 16.29
CA TYR A 191 4.11 7.69 15.68
C TYR A 191 3.99 7.81 14.17
N LEU A 192 4.50 8.91 13.63
CA LEU A 192 4.55 9.11 12.18
C LEU A 192 5.71 8.32 11.57
N THR A 193 5.48 7.04 11.28
CA THR A 193 6.51 6.14 10.77
C THR A 193 6.66 6.19 9.25
N GLY A 194 5.55 6.38 8.53
CA GLY A 194 5.46 6.05 7.11
C GLY A 194 4.85 4.67 6.88
N PHE A 195 4.39 4.41 5.66
CA PHE A 195 3.84 3.10 5.29
C PHE A 195 4.98 2.07 5.19
N PRO A 196 4.80 0.83 5.70
CA PRO A 196 5.82 -0.20 5.58
C PRO A 196 6.03 -0.60 4.11
N LEU A 197 7.20 -0.24 3.56
CA LEU A 197 7.62 -0.57 2.20
C LEU A 197 8.68 -1.68 2.23
N PRO A 198 8.73 -2.58 1.22
CA PRO A 198 9.70 -3.68 1.21
C PRO A 198 11.16 -3.20 1.25
N LYS A 199 11.93 -3.71 2.22
CA LYS A 199 13.36 -3.37 2.37
C LYS A 199 14.17 -3.79 1.16
N GLU A 200 13.75 -4.85 0.49
CA GLU A 200 14.33 -5.44 -0.70
C GLU A 200 14.31 -4.48 -1.92
N ILE A 201 13.38 -3.51 -1.91
CA ILE A 201 13.34 -2.43 -2.92
C ILE A 201 14.11 -1.19 -2.43
N ILE A 202 14.02 -0.87 -1.14
CA ILE A 202 14.65 0.34 -0.58
C ILE A 202 16.17 0.25 -0.65
N GLY A 203 16.76 -0.88 -0.21
CA GLY A 203 18.21 -1.04 -0.15
C GLY A 203 18.86 -0.35 1.05
N GLY A 204 18.37 -0.63 2.26
CA GLY A 204 18.90 -0.06 3.51
C GLY A 204 18.43 1.36 3.83
N GLU A 205 18.82 1.88 5.00
CA GLU A 205 18.46 3.25 5.42
C GLU A 205 19.05 4.34 4.51
N LYS A 206 20.08 4.00 3.72
CA LYS A 206 20.68 4.87 2.70
C LYS A 206 19.89 4.93 1.39
N MET A 207 18.92 4.02 1.21
CA MET A 207 18.03 3.97 0.04
C MET A 207 18.77 3.72 -1.27
N ASP A 208 19.86 2.95 -1.25
CA ASP A 208 20.77 2.83 -2.40
C ASP A 208 20.10 2.18 -3.61
N LEU A 209 19.30 1.14 -3.37
CA LEU A 209 18.61 0.40 -4.42
C LEU A 209 17.48 1.22 -5.06
N VAL A 210 16.64 1.88 -4.25
CA VAL A 210 15.55 2.70 -4.79
C VAL A 210 16.05 3.95 -5.51
N LYS A 211 17.18 4.54 -5.08
CA LYS A 211 17.83 5.64 -5.81
C LYS A 211 18.34 5.19 -7.18
N HIS A 212 18.99 4.02 -7.22
CA HIS A 212 19.43 3.42 -8.47
C HIS A 212 18.24 3.15 -9.41
N ASP A 213 17.19 2.49 -8.94
CA ASP A 213 16.02 2.19 -9.77
C ASP A 213 15.30 3.46 -10.25
N LEU A 214 15.18 4.47 -9.39
CA LEU A 214 14.62 5.76 -9.75
C LEU A 214 15.42 6.40 -10.89
N SER A 215 16.75 6.31 -10.87
CA SER A 215 17.59 6.88 -11.92
C SER A 215 17.33 6.26 -13.30
N ILE A 216 17.18 4.94 -13.35
CA ILE A 216 16.81 4.20 -14.57
C ILE A 216 15.39 4.58 -15.00
N ARG A 217 14.47 4.65 -14.04
CA ARG A 217 13.07 4.99 -14.29
C ARG A 217 12.91 6.38 -14.88
N ILE A 218 13.63 7.39 -14.36
CA ILE A 218 13.61 8.75 -14.94
C ILE A 218 14.12 8.72 -16.39
N ALA A 219 15.16 7.94 -16.69
CA ALA A 219 15.64 7.79 -18.06
C ALA A 219 14.58 7.18 -19.01
N ASN A 220 13.81 6.20 -18.53
CA ASN A 220 12.71 5.59 -19.29
C ASN A 220 11.48 6.51 -19.42
N LEU A 221 11.17 7.32 -18.39
CA LEU A 221 9.99 8.18 -18.35
C LEU A 221 10.20 9.57 -18.96
N ASP A 222 11.44 9.93 -19.31
CA ASP A 222 11.80 11.20 -19.96
C ASP A 222 12.83 10.97 -21.09
N PRO A 223 12.48 10.18 -22.12
CA PRO A 223 13.41 9.85 -23.21
C PRO A 223 13.85 11.09 -24.00
N GLN A 224 13.00 12.12 -24.07
CA GLN A 224 13.30 13.40 -24.73
C GLN A 224 14.03 14.40 -23.82
N LYS A 225 14.30 14.03 -22.56
CA LYS A 225 15.01 14.85 -21.56
C LYS A 225 14.34 16.20 -21.27
N LYS A 226 13.04 16.32 -21.51
CA LYS A 226 12.29 17.58 -21.31
C LYS A 226 12.15 17.91 -19.83
N TYR A 227 11.84 16.92 -18.99
CA TYR A 227 11.80 17.13 -17.54
C TYR A 227 13.19 17.45 -16.99
N GLN A 228 14.20 16.68 -17.40
CA GLN A 228 15.59 16.91 -16.98
C GLN A 228 16.14 18.26 -17.44
N ALA A 229 15.72 18.78 -18.60
CA ALA A 229 16.09 20.10 -19.07
C ALA A 229 15.43 21.22 -18.24
N ARG A 230 14.16 21.05 -17.86
CA ARG A 230 13.37 22.02 -17.10
C ARG A 230 13.78 22.11 -15.63
N ASP A 231 14.03 20.99 -14.97
CA ASP A 231 14.21 20.92 -13.51
C ASP A 231 15.55 20.27 -13.12
N LYS A 232 16.65 20.81 -13.67
CA LYS A 232 18.01 20.30 -13.42
C LYS A 232 18.32 20.27 -11.93
N SER A 233 18.04 21.31 -11.17
CA SER A 233 18.45 21.38 -9.75
C SER A 233 17.82 20.28 -8.90
N ARG A 234 16.51 20.01 -9.07
CA ARG A 234 15.79 18.97 -8.33
C ARG A 234 16.23 17.59 -8.77
N VAL A 235 16.39 17.35 -10.07
CA VAL A 235 16.91 16.09 -10.62
C VAL A 235 18.34 15.81 -10.13
N TYR A 236 19.23 16.80 -10.19
CA TYR A 236 20.63 16.68 -9.79
C TYR A 236 20.80 16.46 -8.29
N GLN A 237 19.96 17.02 -7.42
CA GLN A 237 20.05 16.78 -5.97
C GLN A 237 19.89 15.30 -5.59
N PHE A 238 19.07 14.55 -6.33
CA PHE A 238 18.84 13.11 -6.05
C PHE A 238 19.71 12.19 -6.90
N LEU A 239 19.97 12.53 -8.17
CA LEU A 239 20.78 11.72 -9.09
C LEU A 239 22.29 11.90 -8.92
N ARG A 240 22.78 12.82 -8.06
CA ARG A 240 24.22 13.06 -7.85
C ARG A 240 25.01 11.79 -7.49
N HIS A 241 24.35 10.80 -6.89
CA HIS A 241 24.97 9.54 -6.47
C HIS A 241 25.01 8.47 -7.58
N CYS A 242 24.29 8.65 -8.69
CA CYS A 242 24.15 7.65 -9.76
C CYS A 242 25.00 7.97 -11.02
N GLY A 243 25.83 9.01 -10.97
CA GLY A 243 26.53 9.52 -12.16
C GLY A 243 25.59 10.37 -13.04
N GLN A 244 26.13 11.43 -13.63
CA GLN A 244 25.33 12.51 -14.26
C GLN A 244 24.56 12.09 -15.53
N ARG A 245 24.64 10.83 -15.97
CA ARG A 245 23.91 10.28 -17.13
C ARG A 245 23.61 8.81 -16.94
N VAL A 246 22.40 8.50 -16.49
CA VAL A 246 21.90 7.11 -16.47
C VAL A 246 21.20 6.84 -17.79
N ILE A 247 21.67 5.82 -18.49
CA ILE A 247 21.04 5.28 -19.70
C ILE A 247 20.34 3.99 -19.28
N SER A 248 19.05 3.88 -19.59
CA SER A 248 18.34 2.62 -19.41
C SER A 248 18.66 1.69 -20.59
N HIS A 249 19.08 0.47 -20.29
CA HIS A 249 19.30 -0.59 -21.27
C HIS A 249 18.11 -1.55 -21.39
N ARG A 250 16.99 -1.24 -20.71
CA ARG A 250 15.77 -2.05 -20.76
C ARG A 250 14.59 -1.24 -21.30
N PRO A 251 13.60 -1.89 -21.94
CA PRO A 251 12.38 -1.22 -22.37
C PRO A 251 11.63 -0.55 -21.21
N LEU A 252 10.83 0.47 -21.56
CA LEU A 252 9.85 1.06 -20.64
C LEU A 252 8.94 -0.05 -20.12
N THR A 253 8.73 -0.11 -18.81
CA THR A 253 7.97 -1.19 -18.18
C THR A 253 6.87 -0.61 -17.31
N ILE A 254 5.62 -0.99 -17.57
CA ILE A 254 4.47 -0.58 -16.76
C ILE A 254 3.87 -1.77 -16.04
N ALA A 255 3.32 -1.54 -14.85
CA ALA A 255 2.61 -2.58 -14.10
C ALA A 255 1.14 -2.20 -13.94
N PHE A 256 0.23 -3.03 -14.44
CA PHE A 256 -1.20 -2.88 -14.22
C PHE A 256 -1.66 -3.84 -13.12
N ALA A 257 -2.05 -3.29 -11.97
CA ALA A 257 -2.41 -4.06 -10.79
C ALA A 257 -3.92 -4.15 -10.56
N VAL A 258 -4.41 -5.39 -10.52
CA VAL A 258 -5.78 -5.69 -10.11
C VAL A 258 -5.80 -6.02 -8.62
N GLY A 259 -6.65 -5.32 -7.86
CA GLY A 259 -6.76 -5.49 -6.42
C GLY A 259 -7.36 -6.86 -6.01
N GLY A 260 -7.33 -7.17 -4.71
CA GLY A 260 -7.76 -8.48 -4.17
C GLY A 260 -9.23 -8.85 -4.46
N ALA A 261 -10.08 -7.87 -4.73
CA ALA A 261 -11.47 -8.09 -5.13
C ALA A 261 -11.63 -8.51 -6.60
N GLY A 262 -10.58 -8.44 -7.43
CA GLY A 262 -10.65 -8.72 -8.87
C GLY A 262 -11.36 -7.64 -9.70
N ALA A 263 -11.74 -6.53 -9.07
CA ALA A 263 -12.41 -5.41 -9.73
C ALA A 263 -11.51 -4.77 -10.79
N GLN A 264 -12.11 -4.20 -11.82
CA GLN A 264 -11.43 -3.52 -12.93
C GLN A 264 -10.53 -4.39 -13.81
N LYS A 265 -10.52 -5.73 -13.65
CA LYS A 265 -9.74 -6.63 -14.53
C LYS A 265 -10.05 -6.46 -16.02
N TYR A 266 -11.27 -6.04 -16.37
CA TYR A 266 -11.69 -5.78 -17.75
C TYR A 266 -10.87 -4.70 -18.46
N MET A 267 -10.27 -3.77 -17.70
CA MET A 267 -9.42 -2.72 -18.24
C MET A 267 -8.19 -3.26 -18.97
N ALA A 268 -7.65 -4.40 -18.54
CA ALA A 268 -6.48 -5.01 -19.17
C ALA A 268 -6.70 -5.30 -20.66
N TYR A 269 -7.92 -5.68 -21.08
CA TYR A 269 -8.23 -5.90 -22.49
C TYR A 269 -8.04 -4.61 -23.30
N LYS A 270 -8.57 -3.49 -22.81
CA LYS A 270 -8.47 -2.19 -23.48
C LYS A 270 -7.03 -1.66 -23.48
N ILE A 271 -6.30 -1.85 -22.38
CA ILE A 271 -4.87 -1.48 -22.29
C ILE A 271 -4.04 -2.25 -23.31
N LEU A 272 -4.16 -3.58 -23.34
CA LEU A 272 -3.41 -4.42 -24.29
C LEU A 272 -3.78 -4.11 -25.75
N THR A 273 -5.07 -3.91 -26.02
CA THR A 273 -5.55 -3.52 -27.35
C THR A 273 -4.94 -2.18 -27.77
N SER A 274 -4.96 -1.18 -26.88
CA SER A 274 -4.45 0.14 -27.20
C SER A 274 -2.94 0.17 -27.36
N LEU A 275 -2.18 -0.60 -26.58
CA LEU A 275 -0.70 -0.61 -26.58
C LEU A 275 -0.11 -1.71 -27.47
N LYS A 276 -0.91 -2.27 -28.38
CA LYS A 276 -0.52 -3.44 -29.19
C LYS A 276 0.75 -3.16 -29.99
N ALA A 277 0.84 -2.01 -30.66
CA ALA A 277 2.00 -1.66 -31.48
C ALA A 277 3.28 -1.58 -30.64
N GLU A 278 3.26 -0.84 -29.52
CA GLU A 278 4.41 -0.66 -28.63
C GLU A 278 4.93 -1.98 -28.05
N LEU A 279 4.01 -2.91 -27.73
CA LEU A 279 4.34 -4.23 -27.21
C LEU A 279 4.99 -5.12 -28.29
N TYR A 280 4.47 -5.11 -29.52
CA TYR A 280 5.04 -5.87 -30.65
C TYR A 280 6.41 -5.34 -31.09
N GLU A 281 6.59 -4.03 -31.05
CA GLU A 281 7.86 -3.35 -31.34
C GLU A 281 8.88 -3.49 -30.20
N LYS A 282 8.52 -4.16 -29.09
CA LYS A 282 9.36 -4.35 -27.89
C LYS A 282 9.87 -3.04 -27.26
N ARG A 283 9.15 -1.93 -27.50
CA ARG A 283 9.41 -0.62 -26.87
C ARG A 283 8.82 -0.54 -25.46
N LEU A 284 7.86 -1.41 -25.15
CA LEU A 284 7.15 -1.47 -23.89
C LEU A 284 7.08 -2.93 -23.37
N ILE A 285 7.19 -3.09 -22.05
CA ILE A 285 6.81 -4.30 -21.32
C ILE A 285 5.64 -3.97 -20.39
N ILE A 286 4.67 -4.87 -20.29
CA ILE A 286 3.57 -4.77 -19.33
C ILE A 286 3.56 -5.95 -18.35
N ASN A 287 3.63 -5.62 -17.06
CA ASN A 287 3.42 -6.52 -15.94
C ASN A 287 1.92 -6.50 -15.57
N LEU A 288 1.17 -7.54 -15.94
CA LEU A 288 -0.22 -7.74 -15.54
C LEU A 288 -0.27 -8.45 -14.18
N ILE A 289 -0.61 -7.73 -13.11
CA ILE A 289 -0.57 -8.27 -11.75
C ILE A 289 -1.96 -8.82 -11.38
N ALA A 290 -2.05 -10.15 -11.35
CA ALA A 290 -3.26 -10.89 -10.95
C ALA A 290 -3.32 -11.17 -9.43
N GLY A 291 -2.18 -11.09 -8.74
CA GLY A 291 -2.12 -11.40 -7.32
C GLY A 291 -2.20 -12.90 -7.03
N SER A 292 -3.02 -13.29 -6.07
CA SER A 292 -3.38 -14.70 -5.79
C SER A 292 -4.72 -15.13 -6.39
N ARG A 293 -5.38 -14.26 -7.16
CA ARG A 293 -6.69 -14.52 -7.76
C ARG A 293 -6.58 -15.32 -9.05
N LYS A 294 -6.90 -16.62 -8.99
CA LYS A 294 -6.90 -17.52 -10.15
C LYS A 294 -7.82 -17.05 -11.28
N ASP A 295 -8.98 -16.47 -10.96
CA ASP A 295 -9.94 -15.97 -11.96
C ASP A 295 -9.43 -14.72 -12.71
N VAL A 296 -8.58 -13.89 -12.10
CA VAL A 296 -7.93 -12.76 -12.75
C VAL A 296 -6.80 -13.27 -13.65
N PHE A 297 -6.00 -14.22 -13.16
CA PHE A 297 -4.96 -14.89 -13.96
C PHE A 297 -5.54 -15.57 -15.21
N GLN A 298 -6.63 -16.34 -15.04
CA GLN A 298 -7.33 -16.98 -16.15
C GLN A 298 -7.91 -15.95 -17.13
N TYR A 299 -8.47 -14.85 -16.61
CA TYR A 299 -8.95 -13.76 -17.45
C TYR A 299 -7.84 -13.15 -18.30
N PHE A 300 -6.66 -12.87 -17.73
CA PHE A 300 -5.51 -12.34 -18.48
C PHE A 300 -5.03 -13.30 -19.57
N ASN A 301 -4.90 -14.59 -19.27
CA ASN A 301 -4.54 -15.58 -20.29
C ASN A 301 -5.55 -15.63 -21.43
N ARG A 302 -6.85 -15.56 -21.10
CA ARG A 302 -7.92 -15.56 -22.11
C ARG A 302 -7.82 -14.35 -23.04
N ILE A 303 -7.70 -13.13 -22.50
CA ILE A 303 -7.64 -11.92 -23.35
C ILE A 303 -6.36 -11.86 -24.20
N ILE A 304 -5.24 -12.41 -23.71
CA ILE A 304 -4.00 -12.49 -24.49
C ILE A 304 -4.21 -13.39 -25.72
N ARG A 305 -4.91 -14.52 -25.55
CA ARG A 305 -5.28 -15.40 -26.67
C ARG A 305 -6.26 -14.76 -27.63
N GLU A 306 -7.31 -14.11 -27.10
CA GLU A 306 -8.30 -13.39 -27.92
C GLU A 306 -7.65 -12.29 -28.78
N LEU A 307 -6.64 -11.59 -28.24
CA LEU A 307 -5.90 -10.54 -28.96
C LEU A 307 -4.77 -11.06 -29.86
N LYS A 308 -4.53 -12.38 -29.86
CA LYS A 308 -3.42 -13.07 -30.55
C LYS A 308 -2.06 -12.49 -30.13
N MET A 309 -1.76 -12.50 -28.83
CA MET A 309 -0.55 -11.91 -28.24
C MET A 309 0.27 -12.92 -27.42
N GLU A 310 0.03 -14.22 -27.60
CA GLU A 310 0.70 -15.30 -26.86
C GLU A 310 2.22 -15.31 -27.07
N ASN A 311 2.68 -14.93 -28.27
CA ASN A 311 4.09 -14.80 -28.60
C ASN A 311 4.81 -13.66 -27.86
N LEU A 312 4.06 -12.75 -27.21
CA LEU A 312 4.60 -11.68 -26.38
C LEU A 312 4.73 -12.07 -24.91
N ILE A 313 4.25 -13.26 -24.51
CA ILE A 313 4.47 -13.75 -23.15
C ILE A 313 5.97 -13.83 -22.87
N ASP A 314 6.38 -13.36 -21.68
CA ASP A 314 7.76 -13.23 -21.17
C ASP A 314 8.65 -12.22 -21.92
N ASN A 315 8.32 -11.85 -23.16
CA ASN A 315 9.10 -10.94 -24.00
C ASN A 315 8.50 -9.53 -24.12
N GLY A 316 7.26 -9.33 -23.69
CA GLY A 316 6.54 -8.04 -23.71
C GLY A 316 5.36 -8.00 -22.73
N ILE A 317 4.76 -9.14 -22.41
CA ILE A 317 3.69 -9.28 -21.42
C ILE A 317 4.13 -10.29 -20.36
N ARG A 318 4.11 -9.88 -19.10
CA ARG A 318 4.37 -10.77 -17.95
C ARG A 318 3.14 -10.82 -17.06
N ILE A 319 2.75 -12.01 -16.61
CA ILE A 319 1.64 -12.16 -15.67
C ILE A 319 2.20 -12.47 -14.28
N ILE A 320 2.01 -11.55 -13.33
CA ILE A 320 2.45 -11.74 -11.95
C ILE A 320 1.32 -12.40 -11.16
N TYR A 321 1.46 -13.70 -10.91
CA TYR A 321 0.50 -14.53 -10.20
C TYR A 321 1.21 -15.55 -9.31
N ALA A 322 0.71 -15.72 -8.08
CA ALA A 322 1.01 -16.88 -7.26
C ALA A 322 -0.17 -17.19 -6.34
N PRO A 323 -0.64 -18.44 -6.24
CA PRO A 323 -1.78 -18.79 -5.39
C PRO A 323 -1.52 -18.51 -3.91
N GLU A 324 -0.28 -18.70 -3.47
CA GLU A 324 0.16 -18.39 -2.11
C GLU A 324 0.54 -16.89 -2.02
N LYS A 325 -0.04 -16.18 -1.05
CA LYS A 325 0.04 -14.70 -0.96
C LYS A 325 1.44 -14.21 -0.65
N THR A 326 2.19 -14.90 0.20
CA THR A 326 3.57 -14.58 0.53
C THR A 326 4.45 -14.64 -0.71
N LYS A 327 4.32 -15.70 -1.52
CA LYS A 327 5.01 -15.84 -2.80
C LYS A 327 4.59 -14.78 -3.79
N TYR A 328 3.30 -14.44 -3.83
CA TYR A 328 2.83 -13.32 -4.64
C TYR A 328 3.50 -12.00 -4.22
N PHE A 329 3.57 -11.69 -2.93
CA PHE A 329 4.23 -10.46 -2.46
C PHE A 329 5.72 -10.44 -2.80
N GLU A 330 6.41 -11.58 -2.76
CA GLU A 330 7.78 -11.71 -3.22
C GLU A 330 7.91 -11.37 -4.73
N LEU A 331 7.10 -12.00 -5.58
CA LEU A 331 7.11 -11.77 -7.03
C LEU A 331 6.72 -10.32 -7.38
N PHE A 332 5.70 -9.79 -6.71
CA PHE A 332 5.27 -8.40 -6.84
C PHE A 332 6.41 -7.45 -6.47
N THR A 333 7.03 -7.64 -5.30
CA THR A 333 8.16 -6.82 -4.84
C THR A 333 9.32 -6.86 -5.84
N LYS A 334 9.65 -8.04 -6.37
CA LYS A 334 10.70 -8.20 -7.40
C LYS A 334 10.35 -7.42 -8.68
N SER A 335 9.11 -7.53 -9.16
CA SER A 335 8.64 -6.82 -10.39
C SER A 335 8.62 -5.29 -10.27
N LEU A 336 8.64 -4.74 -9.06
CA LEU A 336 8.65 -3.28 -8.89
C LEU A 336 10.03 -2.65 -9.12
N ARG A 337 11.11 -3.44 -9.01
CA ARG A 337 12.49 -2.99 -9.29
C ARG A 337 12.66 -2.51 -10.73
N ASP A 338 12.05 -3.20 -11.67
CA ASP A 338 12.07 -2.88 -13.10
C ASP A 338 10.77 -2.22 -13.59
N THR A 339 9.82 -1.88 -12.72
CA THR A 339 8.62 -1.12 -13.10
C THR A 339 8.91 0.37 -13.12
N ASP A 340 8.49 1.05 -14.19
CA ASP A 340 8.62 2.49 -14.38
C ASP A 340 7.36 3.28 -14.01
N ALA A 341 6.17 2.71 -14.22
CA ALA A 341 4.92 3.30 -13.75
C ALA A 341 3.99 2.21 -13.21
N LEU A 342 3.31 2.50 -12.09
CA LEU A 342 2.36 1.59 -11.47
C LEU A 342 0.94 2.10 -11.72
N TRP A 343 0.16 1.33 -12.46
CA TRP A 343 -1.24 1.62 -12.78
C TRP A 343 -2.16 0.78 -11.89
N SER A 344 -2.93 1.45 -11.05
CA SER A 344 -3.87 0.80 -10.12
C SER A 344 -4.96 1.78 -9.70
N LYS A 345 -6.06 1.27 -9.14
CA LYS A 345 -6.90 2.11 -8.26
C LYS A 345 -6.08 2.64 -7.07
N PRO A 346 -6.41 3.82 -6.51
CA PRO A 346 -5.66 4.45 -5.42
C PRO A 346 -5.95 3.75 -4.07
N SER A 347 -5.46 2.52 -3.95
CA SER A 347 -5.50 1.68 -2.75
C SER A 347 -4.30 1.97 -1.83
N GLU A 348 -3.93 1.04 -0.95
CA GLU A 348 -2.68 1.11 -0.17
C GLU A 348 -1.44 1.23 -1.07
N LEU A 349 -1.54 0.79 -2.34
CA LEU A 349 -0.49 0.98 -3.35
C LEU A 349 -0.15 2.46 -3.61
N SER A 350 -1.00 3.40 -3.19
CA SER A 350 -0.69 4.82 -3.22
C SER A 350 0.61 5.14 -2.48
N PHE A 351 0.93 4.43 -1.39
CA PHE A 351 2.17 4.64 -0.65
C PHE A 351 3.42 4.15 -1.38
N TYR A 352 3.28 3.24 -2.35
CA TYR A 352 4.39 2.79 -3.19
C TYR A 352 4.93 3.90 -4.09
N SER A 353 4.18 5.01 -4.23
CA SER A 353 4.69 6.22 -4.89
C SER A 353 5.99 6.74 -4.25
N ALA A 354 6.19 6.51 -2.95
CA ALA A 354 7.42 6.91 -2.25
C ALA A 354 8.67 6.21 -2.81
N LEU A 355 8.52 5.07 -3.51
CA LEU A 355 9.62 4.40 -4.22
C LEU A 355 9.98 5.09 -5.55
N GLY A 356 9.41 6.27 -5.80
CA GLY A 356 9.52 6.98 -7.06
C GLY A 356 8.76 6.30 -8.19
N LEU A 357 7.72 5.51 -7.87
CA LEU A 357 6.81 4.91 -8.83
C LEU A 357 5.64 5.87 -9.06
N PRO A 358 5.53 6.55 -10.21
CA PRO A 358 4.38 7.37 -10.51
C PRO A 358 3.14 6.47 -10.57
N ILE A 359 2.10 6.85 -9.84
CA ILE A 359 0.84 6.10 -9.81
C ILE A 359 -0.10 6.63 -10.90
N ILE A 360 -0.40 5.81 -11.90
CA ILE A 360 -1.49 6.09 -12.85
C ILE A 360 -2.78 5.55 -12.22
N MET A 361 -3.67 6.46 -11.82
CA MET A 361 -4.82 6.13 -10.99
C MET A 361 -6.01 5.72 -11.84
N ALA A 362 -6.46 4.48 -11.66
CA ALA A 362 -7.77 4.03 -12.12
C ALA A 362 -8.89 4.63 -11.24
N GLN A 363 -10.13 4.52 -11.72
CA GLN A 363 -11.30 5.03 -11.02
C GLN A 363 -11.39 4.48 -9.60
N CYS A 364 -11.72 5.35 -8.63
CA CYS A 364 -11.98 4.95 -7.26
C CYS A 364 -13.24 4.07 -7.17
N ILE A 365 -13.17 3.00 -6.40
CA ILE A 365 -14.26 2.07 -6.10
C ILE A 365 -14.87 2.37 -4.73
N GLY A 366 -14.05 2.76 -3.75
CA GLY A 366 -14.47 3.03 -2.37
C GLY A 366 -14.19 4.46 -1.90
N SER A 367 -14.76 4.86 -0.75
CA SER A 367 -14.54 6.18 -0.17
C SER A 367 -13.09 6.42 0.26
N GLN A 368 -12.44 5.42 0.86
CA GLN A 368 -11.02 5.48 1.25
C GLN A 368 -10.11 5.83 0.05
N GLU A 369 -10.40 5.26 -1.11
CA GLU A 369 -9.66 5.49 -2.35
C GLU A 369 -9.75 6.95 -2.83
N LYS A 370 -10.85 7.66 -2.54
CA LYS A 370 -10.98 9.10 -2.84
C LYS A 370 -9.99 9.94 -2.03
N TYR A 371 -9.71 9.56 -0.78
CA TYR A 371 -8.72 10.24 0.05
C TYR A 371 -7.30 9.91 -0.41
N ASN A 372 -7.04 8.65 -0.74
CA ASN A 372 -5.76 8.22 -1.30
C ASN A 372 -5.45 8.94 -2.63
N ARG A 373 -6.43 9.06 -3.53
CA ARG A 373 -6.34 9.87 -4.75
C ARG A 373 -5.99 11.32 -4.44
N ARG A 374 -6.72 11.96 -3.52
CA ARG A 374 -6.45 13.35 -3.12
C ARG A 374 -5.03 13.51 -2.55
N TRP A 375 -4.57 12.54 -1.76
CA TRP A 375 -3.23 12.53 -1.18
C TRP A 375 -2.12 12.36 -2.24
N LEU A 376 -2.38 11.59 -3.30
CA LEU A 376 -1.47 11.45 -4.44
C LEU A 376 -1.39 12.77 -5.23
N LEU A 377 -2.54 13.34 -5.60
CA LEU A 377 -2.61 14.59 -6.38
C LEU A 377 -2.00 15.79 -5.65
N ALA A 378 -2.22 15.91 -4.33
CA ALA A 378 -1.78 17.07 -3.54
C ALA A 378 -0.26 17.34 -3.57
N LYS A 379 0.55 16.35 -3.93
CA LYS A 379 2.01 16.48 -4.04
C LYS A 379 2.57 15.87 -5.34
N SER A 380 1.74 15.80 -6.39
CA SER A 380 2.12 15.25 -7.69
C SER A 380 2.80 13.86 -7.61
N ARG A 381 2.24 12.96 -6.79
CA ARG A 381 2.72 11.58 -6.61
C ARG A 381 2.06 10.58 -7.57
N GLY A 382 0.97 11.00 -8.18
CA GLY A 382 0.20 10.22 -9.15
C GLY A 382 -0.60 11.14 -10.04
N ILE A 383 -1.11 10.57 -11.13
CA ILE A 383 -1.91 11.24 -12.15
C ILE A 383 -3.15 10.39 -12.41
N ASP A 384 -4.29 11.01 -12.65
CA ASP A 384 -5.48 10.26 -13.06
C ASP A 384 -5.29 9.72 -14.47
N GLN A 385 -5.75 8.49 -14.70
CA GLN A 385 -5.79 7.99 -16.05
C GLN A 385 -6.75 8.81 -16.92
N GLU A 386 -6.40 8.94 -18.18
CA GLU A 386 -7.30 9.43 -19.23
C GLU A 386 -8.16 8.27 -19.77
N PRO A 387 -9.11 8.52 -20.70
CA PRO A 387 -9.95 7.47 -21.26
C PRO A 387 -9.11 6.30 -21.81
N ILE A 388 -9.44 5.09 -21.36
CA ILE A 388 -8.64 3.89 -21.57
C ILE A 388 -8.65 3.38 -23.02
N SER A 389 -9.50 3.92 -23.88
CA SER A 389 -9.45 3.63 -25.32
C SER A 389 -8.27 4.31 -26.01
N TYR A 390 -7.69 5.34 -25.40
CA TYR A 390 -6.64 6.18 -26.00
C TYR A 390 -5.29 6.06 -25.29
N VAL A 391 -5.01 4.94 -24.61
CA VAL A 391 -3.77 4.74 -23.83
C VAL A 391 -2.53 5.08 -24.63
N HIS A 392 -2.43 4.58 -25.86
CA HIS A 392 -1.31 4.84 -26.76
C HIS A 392 -1.04 6.34 -27.00
N GLN A 393 -2.05 7.20 -26.90
CA GLN A 393 -1.90 8.63 -27.11
C GLN A 393 -1.41 9.30 -25.83
N TRP A 394 -2.24 9.30 -24.79
CA TRP A 394 -1.95 10.05 -23.58
C TRP A 394 -0.75 9.48 -22.82
N PHE A 395 -0.57 8.16 -22.82
CA PHE A 395 0.56 7.55 -22.11
C PHE A 395 1.88 7.94 -22.79
N MET A 396 1.94 7.84 -24.12
CA MET A 396 3.14 8.19 -24.87
C MET A 396 3.39 9.70 -24.87
N GLU A 397 2.34 10.52 -24.86
CA GLU A 397 2.46 11.97 -24.65
C GLU A 397 3.09 12.28 -23.30
N TRP A 398 2.63 11.67 -22.22
CA TRP A 398 3.18 11.91 -20.88
C TRP A 398 4.64 11.44 -20.73
N ILE A 399 5.02 10.36 -21.41
CA ILE A 399 6.41 9.91 -21.50
C ILE A 399 7.24 10.92 -22.30
N ASN A 400 6.80 11.27 -23.51
CA ASN A 400 7.54 12.16 -24.42
C ASN A 400 7.64 13.60 -23.91
N SER A 401 6.72 14.04 -23.06
CA SER A 401 6.74 15.35 -22.40
C SER A 401 7.54 15.37 -21.09
N GLY A 402 7.87 14.20 -20.54
CA GLY A 402 8.54 14.06 -19.24
C GLY A 402 7.60 14.24 -18.04
N ILE A 403 6.28 14.31 -18.24
CA ILE A 403 5.29 14.46 -17.15
C ILE A 403 5.41 13.31 -16.16
N LEU A 404 5.47 12.06 -16.62
CA LEU A 404 5.58 10.91 -15.70
C LEU A 404 6.91 10.88 -14.95
N ALA A 405 8.00 11.38 -15.54
CA ALA A 405 9.27 11.52 -14.85
C ALA A 405 9.20 12.58 -13.73
N GLU A 406 8.52 13.70 -13.98
CA GLU A 406 8.27 14.70 -12.94
C GLU A 406 7.43 14.12 -11.78
N VAL A 407 6.40 13.35 -12.10
CA VAL A 407 5.57 12.66 -11.10
C VAL A 407 6.43 11.65 -10.31
N ALA A 408 7.26 10.85 -10.98
CA ALA A 408 8.16 9.88 -10.34
C ALA A 408 9.12 10.56 -9.35
N ALA A 409 9.79 11.64 -9.79
CA ALA A 409 10.70 12.42 -8.96
C ALA A 409 9.95 13.07 -7.80
N SER A 410 8.83 13.74 -8.06
CA SER A 410 8.00 14.35 -7.02
C SER A 410 7.50 13.32 -6.01
N ALA A 411 7.16 12.12 -6.47
CA ALA A 411 6.68 11.05 -5.61
C ALA A 411 7.73 10.56 -4.63
N TYR A 412 8.96 10.37 -5.11
CA TYR A 412 10.11 10.03 -4.28
C TYR A 412 10.43 11.14 -3.28
N ILE A 413 10.56 12.38 -3.75
CA ILE A 413 10.96 13.54 -2.91
C ILE A 413 9.98 13.78 -1.78
N ASN A 414 8.69 13.63 -2.05
CA ASN A 414 7.65 13.88 -1.08
C ASN A 414 7.27 12.62 -0.29
N GLY A 415 7.78 11.45 -0.66
CA GLY A 415 7.44 10.16 -0.06
C GLY A 415 8.10 9.95 1.31
N ARG A 416 7.58 8.97 2.06
CA ARG A 416 8.24 8.44 3.26
C ARG A 416 8.68 7.01 2.98
N GLN A 417 9.95 6.81 2.64
CA GLN A 417 10.48 5.51 2.20
C GLN A 417 10.79 4.57 3.38
N LEU A 418 11.14 5.14 4.53
CA LEU A 418 11.72 4.39 5.66
C LEU A 418 10.69 3.83 6.64
N GLY A 419 9.42 3.68 6.22
CA GLY A 419 8.32 3.23 7.10
C GLY A 419 8.62 1.95 7.85
N THR A 420 9.16 0.93 7.18
CA THR A 420 9.52 -0.36 7.79
C THR A 420 10.60 -0.19 8.87
N TYR A 421 11.68 0.55 8.56
CA TYR A 421 12.76 0.83 9.50
C TYR A 421 12.28 1.67 10.70
N ASN A 422 11.40 2.64 10.47
CA ASN A 422 10.84 3.47 11.52
C ASN A 422 9.90 2.69 12.43
N ILE A 423 9.14 1.73 11.90
CA ILE A 423 8.33 0.81 12.70
C ILE A 423 9.23 -0.06 13.59
N GLU A 424 10.31 -0.62 13.05
CA GLU A 424 11.30 -1.35 13.84
C GLU A 424 11.88 -0.52 14.97
N ARG A 425 12.23 0.75 14.70
CA ARG A 425 12.74 1.68 15.71
C ARG A 425 11.72 1.90 16.82
N VAL A 426 10.46 2.18 16.47
CA VAL A 426 9.40 2.41 17.46
C VAL A 426 9.14 1.16 18.31
N VAL A 427 9.10 -0.02 17.70
CA VAL A 427 8.99 -1.31 18.43
C VAL A 427 10.21 -1.51 19.34
N ALA A 428 11.39 -1.10 18.87
CA ALA A 428 12.63 -1.14 19.63
C ALA A 428 12.77 -0.08 20.74
N ASN A 429 11.78 0.81 20.93
CA ASN A 429 11.85 2.00 21.80
C ASN A 429 12.95 3.00 21.39
N HIS A 430 13.20 3.12 20.09
CA HIS A 430 14.06 4.13 19.48
C HIS A 430 13.22 5.20 18.76
N PRO A 431 13.73 6.43 18.64
CA PRO A 431 13.03 7.49 17.91
C PRO A 431 12.94 7.18 16.41
N VAL A 432 11.84 7.64 15.79
CA VAL A 432 11.66 7.68 14.34
C VAL A 432 12.73 8.57 13.72
N ILE A 433 13.29 8.17 12.58
CA ILE A 433 14.21 9.00 11.80
C ILE A 433 13.47 9.59 10.61
N THR A 434 13.71 10.88 10.35
CA THR A 434 13.26 11.52 9.12
C THR A 434 14.23 11.23 7.97
N GLU A 435 13.69 11.23 6.75
CA GLU A 435 14.45 11.02 5.51
C GLU A 435 15.59 12.06 5.36
N ILE A 436 15.39 13.27 5.90
CA ILE A 436 16.38 14.36 5.92
C ILE A 436 17.52 14.06 6.91
N GLU A 437 17.22 13.56 8.11
CA GLU A 437 18.23 13.18 9.10
C GLU A 437 19.08 11.99 8.66
N SER A 438 18.49 11.02 7.93
CA SER A 438 19.23 9.93 7.27
C SER A 438 20.29 10.49 6.31
N CYS A 439 19.89 11.43 5.43
CA CYS A 439 20.81 12.09 4.50
C CYS A 439 21.87 12.96 5.22
N GLN A 440 21.53 13.65 6.30
CA GLN A 440 22.44 14.55 7.03
C GLN A 440 23.46 13.84 7.92
N LYS A 441 23.10 12.73 8.59
CA LYS A 441 24.06 11.92 9.38
C LYS A 441 25.24 11.44 8.52
N ASN A 442 25.01 11.21 7.24
CA ASN A 442 26.05 10.78 6.30
C ASN A 442 27.03 11.91 5.92
N LYS A 443 26.57 13.17 5.84
CA LYS A 443 27.46 14.31 5.54
C LYS A 443 28.50 14.53 6.64
N LYS A 444 28.14 14.28 7.91
CA LYS A 444 29.08 14.38 9.04
C LYS A 444 30.10 13.23 9.08
N ARG A 445 29.73 12.03 8.61
CA ARG A 445 30.64 10.86 8.63
C ARG A 445 31.67 10.90 7.49
N LEU A 446 31.27 11.36 6.30
CA LEU A 446 32.16 11.58 5.15
C LEU A 446 33.08 12.81 5.29
N LEU A 447 32.85 13.65 6.31
CA LEU A 447 33.74 14.76 6.67
C LEU A 447 34.65 14.40 7.86
N ALA A 448 34.50 13.20 8.41
CA ALA A 448 35.27 12.67 9.54
C ALA A 448 36.13 11.45 9.16
N GLU A 449 36.04 11.01 7.89
CA GLU A 449 36.95 10.10 7.18
C GLU A 449 37.68 10.94 6.13
#